data_AF-A0A838S1S4-F1
#
_entry.id   AF-A0A838S1S4-F1
#
_cell.length_a   1.000
_cell.length_b   1.000
_cell.length_c   1.000
_cell.angle_alpha   90.00
_cell.angle_beta   90.00
_cell.angle_gamma   90.00
#
_symmetry.space_group_name_H-M   'P 1'
#
loop_
_entity.id
_entity.type
_entity.pdbx_description
1 polymer ?
#
loop_
_entity_poly.entity_id
_entity_poly.type
_entity_poly.pdbx_seq_one_letter_code
_entity_poly.pdbx_strand_id
1 'polypeptide(L)'
;MTDQLQTDPAVMERLASTLHGNATTLASVGSSVPGTPDAGEVSADMAVVLSQLVAATAELVTGVTAAGDAVASGGAEYTDSERTNRRSFDGPR
;
A
#
# COMPACT_ATOMS: atom_id res chain seq x y z
N MET A 1 -21.35 9.63 22.89
CA MET A 1 -20.47 8.44 22.93
C MET A 1 -19.67 8.44 21.65
N THR A 2 -18.54 9.15 21.64
CA THR A 2 -17.56 9.06 20.56
C THR A 2 -16.78 7.79 20.85
N ASP A 3 -17.04 6.75 20.08
CA ASP A 3 -16.21 5.57 20.05
C ASP A 3 -14.80 6.03 19.65
N GLN A 4 -13.92 6.17 20.63
CA GLN A 4 -12.51 6.43 20.35
C GLN A 4 -12.02 5.17 19.64
N LEU A 5 -11.89 5.25 18.32
CA LEU A 5 -11.10 4.31 17.54
C LEU A 5 -9.66 4.35 18.10
N GLN A 6 -9.41 3.58 19.16
CA GLN A 6 -8.07 3.24 19.62
C GLN A 6 -7.47 2.38 18.53
N THR A 7 -6.88 3.03 17.54
CA THR A 7 -6.16 2.33 16.49
C THR A 7 -4.81 1.96 17.08
N ASP A 8 -4.61 0.68 17.34
CA ASP A 8 -3.36 0.15 17.85
C ASP A 8 -2.23 0.46 16.85
N PRO A 9 -1.17 1.19 17.25
CA PRO A 9 -0.03 1.48 16.38
C PRO A 9 0.59 0.23 15.75
N ALA A 10 0.60 -0.90 16.47
CA ALA A 10 1.11 -2.17 15.96
C ALA A 10 0.22 -2.79 14.87
N VAL A 11 -1.07 -2.41 14.82
CA VAL A 11 -1.98 -2.79 13.72
C VAL A 11 -1.70 -1.92 12.49
N MET A 12 -1.48 -0.62 12.65
CA MET A 12 -1.16 0.28 11.53
C MET A 12 0.18 -0.10 10.87
N GLU A 13 1.20 -0.40 11.67
CA GLU A 13 2.50 -0.84 11.17
C GLU A 13 2.40 -2.16 10.39
N ARG A 14 1.64 -3.14 10.91
CA ARG A 14 1.36 -4.39 10.18
C ARG A 14 0.62 -4.16 8.87
N LEU A 15 -0.35 -3.25 8.86
CA LEU A 15 -1.11 -2.92 7.66
C LEU A 15 -0.21 -2.26 6.61
N ALA A 16 0.59 -1.27 6.99
CA ALA A 16 1.56 -0.62 6.11
C ALA A 16 2.57 -1.64 5.54
N SER A 17 3.12 -2.52 6.38
CA SER A 17 4.03 -3.58 5.96
C SER A 17 3.37 -4.56 4.97
N THR A 18 2.12 -4.94 5.21
CA THR A 18 1.35 -5.80 4.30
C THR A 18 1.13 -5.13 2.95
N LEU A 19 0.74 -3.86 2.95
CA LEU A 19 0.55 -3.08 1.71
C LEU A 19 1.85 -2.98 0.91
N HIS A 20 2.96 -2.65 1.58
CA HIS A 20 4.27 -2.55 0.92
C HIS A 20 4.77 -3.91 0.38
N GLY A 21 4.56 -5.00 1.13
CA GLY A 21 4.89 -6.36 0.68
C GLY A 21 4.07 -6.80 -0.54
N ASN A 22 2.78 -6.46 -0.56
CA ASN A 22 1.91 -6.72 -1.70
C ASN A 22 2.30 -5.88 -2.93
N ALA A 23 2.63 -4.60 -2.73
CA ALA A 23 3.13 -3.74 -3.80
C ALA A 23 4.44 -4.29 -4.41
N THR A 24 5.37 -4.75 -3.56
CA THR A 24 6.62 -5.39 -4.00
C THR A 24 6.35 -6.65 -4.82
N THR A 25 5.42 -7.49 -4.36
CA THR A 25 5.03 -8.71 -5.07
C THR A 25 4.41 -8.38 -6.43
N LEU A 26 3.49 -7.42 -6.49
CA LEU A 26 2.88 -6.97 -7.75
C LEU A 26 3.91 -6.35 -8.71
N ALA A 27 4.86 -5.57 -8.19
CA ALA A 27 5.95 -5.00 -8.98
C ALA A 27 6.85 -6.09 -9.60
N SER A 28 7.09 -7.18 -8.86
CA SER A 28 7.85 -8.32 -9.37
C SER A 28 7.15 -9.00 -10.56
N VAL A 29 5.82 -9.10 -10.52
CA VAL A 29 5.00 -9.64 -11.62
C VAL A 29 5.02 -8.72 -12.84
N GLY A 30 4.90 -7.40 -12.63
CA GLY A 30 4.99 -6.41 -13.70
C GLY A 30 6.37 -6.33 -14.37
N SER A 31 7.43 -6.67 -13.62
CA SER A 31 8.82 -6.71 -14.15
C SER A 31 9.03 -7.89 -15.10
N SER A 32 8.20 -8.93 -15.02
CA SER A 32 8.19 -10.08 -15.92
C SER A 32 7.08 -9.94 -16.95
N VAL A 33 7.13 -8.90 -17.81
CA VAL A 33 6.20 -8.79 -18.94
C VAL A 33 6.38 -10.01 -19.83
N PRO A 34 5.38 -10.90 -19.95
CA PRO A 34 5.48 -12.04 -20.83
C PRO A 34 5.63 -11.53 -22.26
N GLY A 35 6.47 -12.19 -23.05
CA GLY A 35 6.48 -11.95 -24.50
C GLY A 35 5.09 -12.19 -25.09
N THR A 36 4.81 -11.59 -26.24
CA THR A 36 3.53 -11.79 -26.94
C THR A 36 3.26 -13.28 -27.13
N PRO A 37 2.13 -13.81 -26.63
CA PRO A 37 1.74 -15.20 -26.84
C PRO A 37 1.56 -15.46 -28.33
N ASP A 38 2.03 -16.60 -28.80
CA ASP A 38 1.66 -17.08 -30.12
C ASP A 38 0.20 -17.56 -30.09
N ALA A 39 -0.67 -16.72 -30.62
CA ALA A 39 -2.11 -16.97 -30.72
C ALA A 39 -2.58 -16.91 -32.19
N GLY A 40 -1.67 -17.07 -33.15
CA GLY A 40 -1.98 -16.91 -34.57
C GLY A 40 -2.45 -15.50 -34.90
N GLU A 41 -3.59 -15.37 -35.59
CA GLU A 41 -4.12 -14.07 -36.07
C GLU A 41 -4.40 -13.06 -34.95
N VAL A 42 -4.72 -13.52 -33.73
CA VAL A 42 -5.03 -12.64 -32.59
C VAL A 42 -3.81 -12.30 -31.73
N SER A 43 -2.59 -12.70 -32.13
CA SER A 43 -1.37 -12.42 -31.36
C SER A 43 -1.16 -10.93 -31.11
N ALA A 44 -1.50 -10.09 -32.08
CA ALA A 44 -1.40 -8.63 -31.94
C ALA A 44 -2.39 -8.08 -30.88
N ASP A 45 -3.63 -8.55 -30.89
CA ASP A 45 -4.64 -8.15 -29.91
C ASP A 45 -4.26 -8.62 -28.50
N MET A 46 -3.70 -9.83 -28.38
CA MET A 46 -3.19 -10.35 -27.11
C MET A 46 -2.01 -9.52 -26.59
N ALA A 47 -1.12 -9.03 -27.47
CA ALA A 47 -0.06 -8.12 -27.07
C ALA A 47 -0.60 -6.81 -26.48
N VAL A 48 -1.66 -6.26 -27.09
CA VAL A 48 -2.32 -5.03 -26.59
C VAL A 48 -2.95 -5.28 -25.22
N VAL A 49 -3.71 -6.36 -25.05
CA VAL A 49 -4.33 -6.71 -23.76
C VAL A 49 -3.27 -6.89 -22.67
N LEU A 50 -2.18 -7.59 -22.96
CA LEU A 50 -1.07 -7.76 -22.01
C LEU A 50 -0.41 -6.44 -21.65
N SER A 51 -0.21 -5.54 -22.63
CA SER A 51 0.35 -4.21 -22.35
C SER A 51 -0.54 -3.37 -21.42
N GLN A 52 -1.85 -3.43 -21.60
CA GLN A 52 -2.82 -2.74 -20.75
C GLN A 52 -2.86 -3.34 -19.34
N LEU A 53 -2.80 -4.67 -19.24
CA LEU A 53 -2.75 -5.37 -17.95
C LEU A 53 -1.49 -5.00 -17.16
N VAL A 54 -0.32 -4.94 -17.82
CA VAL A 54 0.94 -4.52 -17.20
C VAL A 54 0.85 -3.06 -16.73
N ALA A 55 0.32 -2.16 -17.57
CA ALA A 55 0.13 -0.76 -17.21
C ALA A 55 -0.79 -0.60 -15.99
N ALA A 56 -1.94 -1.26 -15.98
CA ALA A 56 -2.88 -1.24 -14.85
C ALA A 56 -2.27 -1.81 -13.57
N THR A 57 -1.44 -2.86 -13.69
CA THR A 57 -0.73 -3.44 -12.54
C THR A 57 0.30 -2.46 -11.97
N ALA A 58 1.00 -1.70 -12.82
CA ALA A 58 1.93 -0.68 -12.37
C ALA A 58 1.22 0.45 -11.61
N GLU A 59 0.06 0.91 -12.10
CA GLU A 59 -0.75 1.90 -11.39
C GLU A 59 -1.26 1.37 -10.03
N LEU A 60 -1.65 0.09 -9.98
CA LEU A 60 -2.04 -0.56 -8.73
C LEU A 60 -0.88 -0.61 -7.72
N VAL A 61 0.34 -0.96 -8.16
CA VAL A 61 1.54 -0.93 -7.31
C VAL A 61 1.75 0.47 -6.71
N THR A 62 1.64 1.51 -7.54
CA THR A 62 1.76 2.90 -7.08
C THR A 62 0.70 3.24 -6.03
N GLY A 63 -0.56 2.88 -6.27
CA GLY A 63 -1.66 3.14 -5.34
C GLY A 63 -1.52 2.40 -4.01
N VAL A 64 -1.15 1.11 -4.05
CA VAL A 64 -0.95 0.30 -2.83
C VAL A 64 0.25 0.81 -2.03
N THR A 65 1.32 1.24 -2.68
CA THR A 65 2.47 1.85 -2.01
C THR A 65 2.07 3.15 -1.31
N ALA A 66 1.37 4.04 -2.02
CA ALA A 66 0.89 5.30 -1.45
C ALA A 66 -0.07 5.08 -0.26
N ALA A 67 -0.91 4.05 -0.32
CA ALA A 67 -1.76 3.66 0.81
C ALA A 67 -0.94 3.18 2.01
N GLY A 68 0.12 2.39 1.77
CA GLY A 68 1.06 1.97 2.81
C GLY A 68 1.74 3.15 3.49
N ASP A 69 2.22 4.11 2.70
CA ASP A 69 2.87 5.33 3.21
C ASP A 69 1.90 6.19 4.03
N ALA A 70 0.65 6.34 3.57
CA ALA A 70 -0.38 7.07 4.31
C ALA A 70 -0.71 6.42 5.66
N VAL A 71 -0.80 5.09 5.71
CA VAL A 71 -1.02 4.34 6.96
C VAL A 71 0.16 4.49 7.91
N ALA A 72 1.40 4.40 7.40
CA ALA A 72 2.60 4.58 8.21
C ALA A 72 2.71 6.00 8.78
N SER A 73 2.46 7.02 7.96
CA SER A 73 2.45 8.43 8.39
C SER A 73 1.38 8.68 9.44
N GLY A 74 0.14 8.22 9.19
CA GLY A 74 -0.97 8.38 10.14
C GLY A 74 -0.71 7.67 11.48
N GLY A 75 -0.11 6.47 11.45
CA GLY A 75 0.29 5.75 12.66
C GLY A 75 1.36 6.48 13.47
N ALA A 76 2.34 7.09 12.80
CA ALA A 76 3.36 7.89 13.45
C ALA A 76 2.76 9.14 14.13
N GLU A 77 1.88 9.87 13.43
CA GLU A 77 1.17 11.04 13.96
C GLU A 77 0.28 10.69 15.16
N TYR A 78 -0.43 9.56 15.09
CA TYR A 78 -1.26 9.06 16.19
C TYR A 78 -0.41 8.77 17.44
N THR A 79 0.70 8.07 17.26
CA THR A 79 1.59 7.70 18.37
C THR A 79 2.25 8.92 19.00
N ASP A 80 2.64 9.91 18.19
CA ASP A 80 3.24 11.14 18.69
C ASP A 80 2.23 12.03 19.44
N SER A 81 0.98 12.07 18.95
CA SER A 81 -0.15 12.70 19.63
C SER A 81 -0.43 12.03 20.99
N GLU A 82 -0.42 10.69 21.06
CA GLU A 82 -0.62 9.97 22.31
C GLU A 82 0.52 10.25 23.32
N ARG A 83 1.78 10.26 22.87
CA ARG A 83 2.92 10.62 23.74
C ARG A 83 2.82 12.03 24.27
N THR A 84 2.43 12.99 23.42
CA THR A 84 2.30 14.40 23.81
C THR A 84 1.16 14.60 24.81
N ASN A 85 0.01 13.98 24.57
CA ASN A 85 -1.11 14.01 25.51
C ASN A 85 -0.73 13.36 26.85
N ARG A 86 -0.04 12.22 26.84
CA ARG A 86 0.40 11.53 28.08
C ARG A 86 1.38 12.39 28.89
N ARG A 87 2.34 13.06 28.24
CA ARG A 87 3.26 14.01 28.89
C ARG A 87 2.55 15.24 29.46
N SER A 88 1.54 15.76 28.76
CA SER A 88 0.76 16.91 29.23
C SER A 88 -0.10 16.58 30.45
N PHE A 89 -0.53 15.32 30.60
CA PHE A 89 -1.28 14.86 31.77
C PHE A 89 -0.39 14.55 32.99
N ASP A 90 0.91 14.34 32.79
CA ASP A 90 1.89 13.96 33.83
C ASP A 90 2.76 15.16 34.30
N GLY A 91 2.42 16.39 33.89
CA GLY A 91 3.06 17.63 34.34
C GLY A 91 2.68 18.03 35.77
N PRO A 92 3.55 18.77 36.51
CA PRO A 92 3.53 18.81 37.97
C PRO A 92 2.26 19.49 38.52
N ARG A 93 1.63 18.82 39.49
CA ARG A 93 0.58 19.40 40.34
C ARG A 93 1.13 20.47 41.26
#